data_AF-A0A7S0WJA4-F1
#
_entry.id   AF-A0A7S0WJA4-F1
#
_cell.length_a   1.000
_cell.length_b   1.000
_cell.length_c   1.000
_cell.angle_alpha   90.00
_cell.angle_beta   90.00
_cell.angle_gamma   90.00
#
_symmetry.space_group_name_H-M   'P 1'
#
loop_
_entity.id
_entity.type
_entity.pdbx_description
1 polymer ?
#
loop_
_entity_poly.entity_id
_entity_poly.type
_entity_poly.pdbx_seq_one_letter_code
_entity_poly.pdbx_strand_id
1 'polypeptide(L)'
;EPAPAPAAAAGDEATGSYSRKHKSLGLLCDRFLNEYRHESEVCLDASAKKLGVERRRIYDIVNVLESVEVVSKKAKNRYAWFGQNRLADALERLKVLGNPNEGRSDDDAAGGAESDDDEGAKEVVTP
;
A
#
# COMPACT_ATOMS: atom_id res chain seq x y z
N GLU A 1 67.97 -1.03 18.58
CA GLU A 1 66.95 -1.61 19.46
C GLU A 1 65.98 -0.50 19.88
N PRO A 2 64.69 -0.59 19.54
CA PRO A 2 63.69 0.40 19.91
C PRO A 2 63.08 0.10 21.29
N ALA A 3 62.76 1.16 22.04
CA ALA A 3 62.18 1.15 23.37
C ALA A 3 60.72 0.61 23.41
N PRO A 4 60.27 -0.01 24.51
CA PRO A 4 58.86 -0.32 24.75
C PRO A 4 58.16 0.69 25.69
N ALA A 5 57.01 1.19 25.22
CA ALA A 5 55.81 1.70 25.93
C ALA A 5 55.92 2.86 26.96
N PRO A 6 54.86 3.67 27.06
CA PRO A 6 53.91 3.40 28.14
C PRO A 6 52.45 3.32 27.69
N ALA A 7 51.74 2.36 28.28
CA ALA A 7 50.31 2.23 28.26
C ALA A 7 49.67 3.32 29.15
N ALA A 8 48.75 4.11 28.59
CA ALA A 8 47.53 4.64 29.23
C ALA A 8 46.99 5.84 28.43
N ALA A 9 46.00 5.59 27.58
CA ALA A 9 44.94 6.56 27.33
C ALA A 9 43.70 5.75 26.97
N ALA A 10 42.78 5.66 27.92
CA ALA A 10 41.45 5.10 27.71
C ALA A 10 40.75 5.90 26.61
N GLY A 11 40.56 5.27 25.45
CA GLY A 11 39.56 5.70 24.49
C GLY A 11 38.20 5.33 25.03
N ASP A 12 37.50 6.31 25.61
CA ASP A 12 36.04 6.30 25.66
C ASP A 12 35.56 6.42 24.21
N GLU A 13 35.49 5.28 23.53
CA GLU A 13 35.01 5.16 22.16
C GLU A 13 33.50 5.41 22.16
N ALA A 14 33.13 6.69 22.12
CA ALA A 14 31.86 7.15 21.64
C ALA A 14 31.62 6.64 20.20
N THR A 15 31.09 5.43 20.07
CA THR A 15 30.49 4.97 18.81
C THR A 15 29.07 4.52 19.09
N GLY A 16 28.23 5.52 19.37
CA GLY A 16 26.78 5.40 19.25
C GLY A 16 26.48 4.69 17.93
N SER A 17 25.96 3.47 18.04
CA SER A 17 25.67 2.59 16.91
C SER A 17 24.95 3.38 15.83
N TYR A 18 25.65 3.68 14.73
CA TYR A 18 25.04 4.11 13.48
C TYR A 18 24.23 2.92 12.97
N SER A 19 23.08 2.72 13.60
CA SER A 19 22.23 1.56 13.38
C SER A 19 21.51 1.82 12.08
N ARG A 20 21.64 0.90 11.11
CA ARG A 20 20.94 0.90 9.81
C ARG A 20 19.46 1.32 9.90
N LYS A 21 18.83 1.10 11.07
CA LYS A 21 17.47 1.52 11.45
C LYS A 21 17.18 3.01 11.21
N HIS A 22 18.13 3.92 11.42
CA HIS A 22 17.93 5.37 11.31
C HIS A 22 17.69 5.87 9.87
N LYS A 23 17.96 5.03 8.86
CA LYS A 23 17.70 5.31 7.43
C LYS A 23 16.71 4.31 6.80
N SER A 24 16.04 3.52 7.63
CA SER A 24 15.06 2.53 7.14
C SER A 24 13.87 3.21 6.48
N LEU A 25 13.29 2.54 5.48
CA LEU A 25 12.06 3.01 4.83
C LEU A 25 10.93 3.20 5.84
N GLY A 26 10.80 2.30 6.82
CA GLY A 26 9.79 2.40 7.88
C GLY A 26 9.90 3.71 8.66
N LEU A 27 11.10 4.12 9.07
CA LEU A 27 11.29 5.40 9.78
C LEU A 27 11.01 6.62 8.88
N LEU A 28 11.25 6.51 7.58
CA LEU A 28 10.88 7.55 6.62
C LEU A 28 9.37 7.61 6.44
N CYS A 29 8.69 6.45 6.36
CA CYS A 29 7.24 6.36 6.34
C CYS A 29 6.65 6.98 7.61
N ASP A 30 7.14 6.65 8.80
CA ASP A 30 6.61 7.22 10.05
C ASP A 30 6.73 8.75 10.08
N ARG A 31 7.88 9.29 9.70
CA ARG A 31 8.09 10.75 9.60
C ARG A 31 7.17 11.38 8.56
N PHE A 32 7.01 10.72 7.41
CA PHE A 32 6.09 11.17 6.36
C PHE A 32 4.65 11.18 6.86
N LEU A 33 4.18 10.09 7.47
CA LEU A 33 2.84 9.99 8.03
C LEU A 33 2.60 11.07 9.08
N ASN A 34 3.58 11.34 9.95
CA ASN A 34 3.48 12.38 10.97
C ASN A 34 3.37 13.79 10.37
N GLU A 35 4.14 14.08 9.32
CA GLU A 35 4.11 15.37 8.62
C GLU A 35 2.77 15.62 7.91
N TYR A 36 2.17 14.57 7.33
CA TYR A 36 0.95 14.69 6.53
C TYR A 36 -0.34 14.38 7.31
N ARG A 37 -0.30 14.24 8.64
CA ARG A 37 -1.51 13.95 9.47
C ARG A 37 -2.66 14.92 9.26
N HIS A 38 -2.34 16.20 9.02
CA HIS A 38 -3.31 17.29 8.90
C HIS A 38 -3.34 17.92 7.50
N GLU A 39 -2.57 17.37 6.56
CA GLU A 39 -2.52 17.86 5.19
C GLU A 39 -3.59 17.17 4.33
N SER A 40 -4.05 17.85 3.28
CA SER A 40 -4.97 17.27 2.30
C SER A 40 -4.26 16.82 1.01
N GLU A 41 -3.00 17.19 0.85
CA GLU A 41 -2.25 16.97 -0.38
C GLU A 41 -0.76 16.78 -0.12
N VAL A 42 -0.14 15.88 -0.89
CA VAL A 42 1.27 15.58 -0.85
C VAL A 42 1.93 16.02 -2.15
N CYS A 43 2.97 16.87 -2.05
CA CYS A 43 3.86 17.21 -3.16
C CYS A 43 5.18 16.46 -3.02
N LEU A 44 5.57 15.63 -3.99
CA LEU A 44 6.76 14.75 -3.86
C LEU A 44 8.07 15.53 -3.64
N ASP A 45 8.25 16.64 -4.36
CA ASP A 45 9.42 17.52 -4.20
C ASP A 45 9.49 18.16 -2.82
N ALA A 46 8.34 18.58 -2.29
CA ALA A 46 8.26 19.17 -0.96
C ALA A 46 8.54 18.10 0.10
N SER A 47 8.00 16.90 -0.05
CA SER A 47 8.28 15.77 0.85
C SER A 47 9.76 15.41 0.86
N ALA A 48 10.41 15.34 -0.30
CA ALA A 48 11.85 15.05 -0.41
C ALA A 48 12.69 16.06 0.40
N LYS A 49 12.36 17.36 0.26
CA LYS A 49 13.03 18.44 1.00
C LYS A 49 12.74 18.40 2.49
N LYS A 50 11.47 18.20 2.89
CA LYS A 50 11.04 18.12 4.29
C LYS A 50 11.69 16.96 5.03
N LEU A 51 11.73 15.78 4.41
CA LEU A 51 12.33 14.58 4.99
C LEU A 51 13.86 14.54 4.83
N GLY A 52 14.45 15.42 4.01
CA GLY A 52 15.88 15.41 3.72
C GLY A 52 16.35 14.14 3.01
N VAL A 53 15.50 13.57 2.14
CA VAL A 53 15.78 12.31 1.44
C VAL A 53 15.78 12.49 -0.07
N GLU A 54 16.46 11.57 -0.75
CA GLU A 54 16.45 11.51 -2.20
C GLU A 54 15.06 11.18 -2.74
N ARG A 55 14.74 11.71 -3.93
CA ARG A 55 13.47 11.49 -4.62
C ARG A 55 13.10 10.01 -4.75
N ARG A 56 14.11 9.14 -4.89
CA ARG A 56 13.93 7.69 -4.96
C ARG A 56 13.17 7.13 -3.75
N ARG A 57 13.45 7.62 -2.54
CA ARG A 57 12.78 7.16 -1.31
C ARG A 57 11.34 7.63 -1.22
N ILE A 58 11.03 8.81 -1.75
CA ILE A 58 9.64 9.30 -1.79
C ILE A 58 8.77 8.38 -2.66
N TYR A 59 9.30 7.87 -3.77
CA TYR A 59 8.58 6.88 -4.58
C TYR A 59 8.33 5.57 -3.83
N ASP A 60 9.31 5.08 -3.06
CA ASP A 60 9.10 3.88 -2.23
C ASP A 60 7.94 4.09 -1.25
N ILE A 61 7.89 5.26 -0.58
CA ILE A 61 6.82 5.59 0.38
C ILE A 61 5.47 5.69 -0.32
N VAL A 62 5.38 6.45 -1.41
CA VAL A 62 4.11 6.70 -2.09
C VAL A 62 3.56 5.44 -2.74
N ASN A 63 4.40 4.58 -3.32
CA ASN A 63 3.94 3.30 -3.88
C ASN A 63 3.32 2.39 -2.81
N VAL A 64 3.90 2.37 -1.61
CA VAL A 64 3.36 1.59 -0.48
C VAL A 64 2.04 2.21 0.01
N LEU A 65 1.96 3.53 0.14
CA LEU A 65 0.73 4.20 0.59
C LEU A 65 -0.38 4.15 -0.47
N GLU A 66 -0.03 4.08 -1.75
CA GLU A 66 -0.96 3.92 -2.86
C GLU A 66 -1.57 2.50 -2.87
N SER A 67 -0.78 1.47 -2.56
CA SER A 67 -1.30 0.09 -2.52
C SER A 67 -2.28 -0.17 -1.37
N VAL A 68 -2.29 0.70 -0.35
CA VAL A 68 -3.25 0.66 0.76
C VAL A 68 -4.30 1.79 0.67
N GLU A 69 -4.41 2.43 -0.49
CA GLU A 69 -5.40 3.49 -0.78
C GLU A 69 -5.36 4.72 0.17
N VAL A 70 -4.27 4.92 0.89
CA VAL A 70 -4.09 6.08 1.80
C VAL A 70 -3.78 7.36 1.02
N VAL A 71 -3.10 7.21 -0.12
CA VAL A 71 -2.85 8.29 -1.07
C VAL A 71 -3.27 7.88 -2.47
N SER A 72 -3.66 8.84 -3.30
CA SER A 72 -3.93 8.59 -4.73
C SER A 72 -3.31 9.66 -5.60
N LYS A 73 -2.86 9.25 -6.78
CA LYS A 73 -2.22 10.13 -7.75
C LYS A 73 -3.24 11.12 -8.30
N LYS A 74 -2.98 12.41 -8.09
CA LYS A 74 -3.82 13.50 -8.61
C LYS A 74 -3.23 14.14 -9.85
N ALA A 75 -1.91 14.39 -9.84
CA ALA A 75 -1.18 14.95 -10.98
C ALA A 75 0.30 14.57 -10.93
N LYS A 76 1.07 14.97 -11.95
CA LYS A 76 2.54 14.86 -11.90
C LYS A 76 3.02 15.62 -10.66
N ASN A 77 3.77 14.94 -9.79
CA ASN A 77 4.35 15.50 -8.57
C ASN A 77 3.35 15.81 -7.42
N ARG A 78 2.06 15.42 -7.56
CA ARG A 78 1.00 15.77 -6.61
C ARG A 78 0.06 14.59 -6.34
N TYR A 79 -0.15 14.28 -5.07
CA TYR A 79 -0.98 13.18 -4.59
C TYR A 79 -2.02 13.70 -3.62
N ALA A 80 -3.26 13.21 -3.72
CA ALA A 80 -4.29 13.46 -2.72
C ALA A 80 -4.01 12.60 -1.49
N TRP A 81 -4.09 13.22 -0.31
CA TRP A 81 -3.99 12.53 0.97
C TRP A 81 -5.39 12.26 1.52
N PHE A 82 -5.71 11.00 1.77
CA PHE A 82 -7.03 10.61 2.32
C PHE A 82 -6.98 10.24 3.81
N GLY A 83 -5.78 10.17 4.39
CA GLY A 83 -5.59 9.88 5.81
C GLY A 83 -5.74 8.40 6.18
N GLN A 84 -5.64 8.13 7.48
CA GLN A 84 -5.65 6.78 8.04
C GLN A 84 -7.01 6.09 7.97
N ASN A 85 -8.10 6.83 7.76
CA ASN A 85 -9.44 6.28 7.68
C ASN A 85 -9.58 5.28 6.52
N ARG A 86 -8.94 5.55 5.37
CA ARG A 86 -8.95 4.63 4.23
C ARG A 86 -8.15 3.36 4.46
N LEU A 87 -7.19 3.37 5.39
CA LEU A 87 -6.38 2.19 5.67
C LEU A 87 -7.23 1.06 6.24
N ALA A 88 -8.20 1.37 7.12
CA ALA A 88 -9.08 0.36 7.70
C ALA A 88 -9.92 -0.33 6.60
N ASP A 89 -10.55 0.46 5.73
CA ASP A 89 -11.35 -0.04 4.60
C ASP A 89 -10.50 -0.84 3.60
N ALA A 90 -9.29 -0.37 3.28
CA ALA A 90 -8.37 -1.07 2.40
C ALA A 90 -7.91 -2.41 2.99
N LEU A 91 -7.62 -2.46 4.30
CA LEU A 91 -7.26 -3.69 4.99
C LEU A 91 -8.43 -4.69 5.04
N GLU A 92 -9.66 -4.21 5.22
CA GLU A 92 -10.86 -5.06 5.16
C GLU A 92 -11.06 -5.66 3.77
N ARG A 93 -10.94 -4.84 2.71
CA ARG A 93 -10.96 -5.34 1.32
C ARG A 93 -9.87 -6.35 1.03
N LEU A 94 -8.65 -6.12 1.50
CA LEU A 94 -7.53 -7.04 1.31
C LEU A 94 -7.76 -8.37 2.04
N LYS A 95 -8.42 -8.38 3.20
CA LYS A 95 -8.82 -9.63 3.89
C LYS A 95 -9.81 -10.43 3.05
N VAL A 96 -10.82 -9.78 2.48
CA VAL A 96 -11.83 -10.44 1.61
C VAL A 96 -11.18 -10.99 0.33
N LEU A 97 -10.29 -10.23 -0.31
CA LEU A 97 -9.54 -10.69 -1.49
C LEU A 97 -8.56 -11.84 -1.18
N GLY A 98 -7.99 -11.86 0.03
CA GLY A 98 -7.08 -12.91 0.49
C GLY A 98 -7.77 -14.23 0.85
N ASN A 99 -9.07 -14.20 1.16
CA ASN A 99 -9.92 -15.36 1.43
C ASN A 99 -10.97 -15.52 0.32
N PRO A 100 -10.62 -16.04 -0.88
CA PRO A 100 -11.59 -16.25 -1.96
C PRO A 100 -12.65 -17.33 -1.68
N ASN A 101 -12.72 -17.88 -0.46
CA ASN A 101 -13.57 -19.03 -0.10
C ASN A 101 -14.70 -18.72 0.91
N GLU A 102 -14.92 -17.46 1.31
CA GLU A 102 -16.02 -17.08 2.22
C GLU A 102 -17.14 -16.26 1.54
N GLY A 103 -17.26 -16.34 0.22
CA GLY A 103 -18.29 -15.63 -0.56
C GLY A 103 -19.15 -16.52 -1.45
N ARG A 104 -19.03 -17.84 -1.38
CA ARG A 104 -19.91 -18.77 -2.10
C ARG A 104 -21.00 -19.23 -1.14
N SER A 105 -22.02 -18.40 -0.97
CA SER A 105 -23.31 -18.88 -0.50
C SER A 105 -23.88 -19.76 -1.61
N ASP A 106 -23.80 -21.07 -1.43
CA ASP A 106 -24.49 -22.07 -2.23
C ASP A 106 -26.00 -22.03 -1.88
N ASP A 107 -26.70 -20.98 -2.30
CA ASP A 107 -28.16 -20.84 -2.13
C ASP A 107 -28.80 -20.26 -3.40
N ASP A 108 -28.71 -20.97 -4.52
CA ASP A 108 -29.71 -20.86 -5.60
C ASP A 108 -29.81 -22.22 -6.32
N ALA A 109 -30.21 -23.22 -5.55
CA ALA A 109 -30.74 -24.47 -6.04
C ALA A 109 -32.27 -24.46 -5.85
N ALA A 110 -33.02 -23.96 -6.84
CA ALA A 110 -34.38 -24.42 -7.14
C ALA A 110 -34.92 -23.74 -8.41
N GLY A 111 -35.20 -24.52 -9.45
CA GLY A 111 -36.02 -24.05 -10.56
C GLY A 111 -35.72 -24.74 -11.89
N GLY A 112 -35.74 -26.07 -11.90
CA GLY A 112 -35.85 -26.83 -13.14
C GLY A 112 -37.23 -26.67 -13.76
N ALA A 113 -37.27 -26.57 -15.08
CA ALA A 113 -38.27 -27.16 -15.95
C ALA A 113 -37.79 -26.94 -17.39
N GLU A 114 -37.03 -27.91 -17.89
CA GLU A 114 -36.96 -28.19 -19.32
C GLU A 114 -38.33 -28.71 -19.75
N SER A 115 -38.93 -28.11 -20.77
CA SER A 115 -40.01 -28.73 -21.55
C SER A 115 -39.69 -28.53 -23.02
N ASP A 116 -39.10 -29.57 -23.58
CA ASP A 116 -38.95 -29.85 -25.00
C ASP A 116 -40.29 -30.48 -25.44
N ASP A 117 -41.09 -29.76 -26.24
CA ASP A 117 -42.23 -30.34 -26.95
C ASP A 117 -42.06 -30.06 -28.45
N ASP A 118 -41.74 -31.16 -29.10
CA ASP A 118 -41.55 -31.42 -30.52
C ASP A 118 -42.87 -31.42 -31.32
N GLU A 119 -42.71 -31.32 -32.65
CA GLU A 119 -43.63 -31.75 -33.71
C GLU A 119 -44.76 -30.82 -34.23
N GLY A 120 -44.55 -30.32 -35.47
CA GLY A 120 -45.33 -30.83 -36.61
C GLY A 120 -46.52 -30.03 -37.18
N ALA A 121 -46.25 -29.34 -38.32
CA ALA A 121 -47.17 -28.91 -39.39
C ALA A 121 -48.30 -27.92 -38.97
N LYS A 122 -48.80 -26.98 -39.81
CA LYS A 122 -49.34 -27.14 -41.17
C LYS A 122 -49.45 -25.75 -41.83
N GLU A 123 -49.27 -25.72 -43.15
CA GLU A 123 -49.69 -24.63 -44.05
C GLU A 123 -51.15 -24.20 -43.79
N VAL A 124 -51.41 -22.89 -43.83
CA VAL A 124 -52.61 -22.34 -44.48
C VAL A 124 -52.39 -20.87 -44.85
N VAL A 125 -52.86 -20.53 -46.04
CA VAL A 125 -52.67 -19.31 -46.81
C VAL A 125 -53.76 -18.27 -46.48
N THR A 126 -53.55 -17.04 -46.95
CA THR A 126 -54.54 -16.00 -47.37
C THR A 126 -55.11 -15.04 -46.30
N PRO A 127 -55.70 -13.88 -46.71
CA PRO A 127 -55.96 -13.35 -48.06
C PRO A 127 -54.85 -12.50 -48.68
#